data_AF-A0A1T3VU84-F1
#
_entry.id   AF-A0A1T3VU84-F1
#
_cell.length_a   1.000
_cell.length_b   1.000
_cell.length_c   1.000
_cell.angle_alpha   90.00
_cell.angle_beta   90.00
_cell.angle_gamma   90.00
#
_symmetry.space_group_name_H-M   'P 1'
#
loop_
_entity.id
_entity.type
_entity.pdbx_description
1 polymer ?
#
loop_
_entity_poly.entity_id
_entity_poly.type
_entity_poly.pdbx_seq_one_letter_code
_entity_poly.pdbx_strand_id
1 'polypeptide(L)' 'MSLSVSASAALFADASSVIPGGVNSPVRAFSAVGGTPRFITSANGYWLTDADGNRYVDLVCSWGPMILGHAHPEIV' A
#
# COMPACT_ATOMS: atom_id res chain seq x y z
N MET A 1 -8.30 -19.33 -2.03
CA MET A 1 -8.31 -18.45 -3.21
C MET A 1 -7.36 -17.31 -2.90
N SER A 2 -6.30 -17.11 -3.68
CA SER A 2 -5.40 -15.96 -3.45
C SER A 2 -6.09 -14.67 -3.88
N LEU A 3 -5.84 -13.59 -3.16
CA LEU A 3 -6.33 -12.26 -3.54
C LEU A 3 -5.73 -11.85 -4.90
N SER A 4 -6.52 -11.19 -5.74
CA SER A 4 -6.03 -10.61 -7.00
C SER A 4 -5.17 -9.38 -6.72
N VAL A 5 -4.14 -9.17 -7.55
CA VAL A 5 -3.18 -8.04 -7.42
C VAL A 5 -2.89 -7.39 -8.77
N SER A 6 -3.75 -7.62 -9.76
CA SER A 6 -3.59 -7.19 -11.14
C SER A 6 -3.52 -5.67 -11.31
N ALA A 7 -4.37 -4.92 -10.60
CA ALA A 7 -4.37 -3.46 -10.67
C ALA A 7 -3.11 -2.89 -10.03
N SER A 8 -2.71 -3.42 -8.87
CA SER A 8 -1.45 -3.07 -8.22
C SER A 8 -0.24 -3.38 -9.12
N ALA A 9 -0.26 -4.49 -9.86
CA ALA A 9 0.81 -4.86 -10.78
C ALA A 9 0.93 -3.91 -11.98
N ALA A 10 -0.20 -3.51 -12.56
CA ALA A 10 -0.23 -2.52 -13.64
C ALA A 10 0.33 -1.17 -13.18
N LEU A 11 -0.14 -0.67 -12.02
CA LEU A 11 0.36 0.59 -11.45
C LEU A 11 1.86 0.52 -11.11
N PHE A 12 2.35 -0.62 -10.63
CA PHE A 12 3.78 -0.80 -10.36
C PHE A 12 4.62 -0.80 -11.65
N ALA A 13 4.12 -1.39 -12.73
CA ALA A 13 4.78 -1.36 -14.03
C ALA A 13 4.86 0.08 -14.57
N ASP A 14 3.75 0.82 -14.50
CA ASP A 14 3.70 2.23 -14.90
C ASP A 14 4.67 3.07 -14.06
N ALA A 15 4.64 2.92 -12.73
CA ALA A 15 5.55 3.63 -11.83
C ALA A 15 7.02 3.30 -12.11
N SER A 16 7.35 2.05 -12.42
CA SER A 16 8.72 1.61 -12.71
C SER A 16 9.28 2.22 -13.99
N SER A 17 8.43 2.71 -14.90
CA SER A 17 8.87 3.41 -16.12
C SER A 17 9.43 4.81 -15.85
N VAL A 18 9.09 5.42 -14.71
CA VAL A 18 9.39 6.84 -14.41
C VAL A 18 9.98 7.09 -13.02
N ILE A 19 9.89 6.15 -12.08
CA ILE A 19 10.43 6.24 -10.72
C ILE A 19 11.43 5.09 -10.52
N PRO A 20 12.67 5.35 -10.04
CA PRO A 20 13.64 4.29 -9.76
C PRO A 20 13.06 3.23 -8.81
N GLY A 21 13.02 1.98 -9.27
CA GLY A 21 12.43 0.87 -8.53
C GLY A 21 10.91 0.96 -8.33
N GLY A 22 10.23 1.84 -9.07
CA GLY A 22 8.78 2.05 -9.01
C GLY A 22 8.28 2.69 -7.71
N VAL A 23 9.16 3.20 -6.85
CA VAL A 23 8.80 3.70 -5.50
C VAL A 23 9.62 4.89 -5.03
N ASN A 24 9.01 5.73 -4.20
CA ASN A 24 9.67 6.88 -3.56
C ASN A 24 10.42 6.54 -2.25
N SER A 25 10.33 5.29 -1.79
CA SER A 25 11.09 4.80 -0.63
C SER A 25 11.38 3.31 -0.82
N PRO A 26 12.64 2.85 -0.75
CA PRO A 26 13.05 1.52 -1.20
C PRO A 26 12.25 0.35 -0.60
N VAL A 27 11.87 0.44 0.68
CA VAL A 27 11.11 -0.62 1.37
C VAL A 27 9.77 -0.92 0.71
N ARG A 28 9.20 0.05 -0.01
CA ARG A 28 7.92 -0.10 -0.70
C ARG A 28 8.01 -0.99 -1.94
N ALA A 29 9.20 -1.26 -2.47
CA ALA A 29 9.38 -2.10 -3.65
C ALA A 29 9.25 -3.61 -3.36
N PHE A 30 9.09 -4.00 -2.09
CA PHE A 30 8.94 -5.39 -1.64
C PHE A 30 10.13 -6.30 -1.98
N SER A 31 11.29 -5.76 -2.36
CA SER A 31 12.46 -6.55 -2.78
C SER A 31 12.94 -7.59 -1.75
N ALA A 32 12.67 -7.37 -0.46
CA ALA A 32 13.03 -8.29 0.63
C ALA A 32 12.06 -9.47 0.82
N VAL A 33 10.81 -9.35 0.33
CA VAL A 33 9.74 -10.35 0.55
C VAL A 33 9.20 -10.94 -0.76
N GLY A 34 9.53 -10.31 -1.90
CA GLY A 34 9.06 -10.70 -3.22
C GLY A 34 7.59 -10.33 -3.48
N GLY A 35 7.15 -10.60 -4.71
CA GLY A 35 5.79 -10.31 -5.17
C GLY A 35 5.56 -8.85 -5.56
N THR A 36 4.29 -8.52 -5.82
CA THR A 36 3.86 -7.18 -6.25
C THR A 36 3.61 -6.28 -5.03
N PRO A 37 4.15 -5.05 -4.99
CA PRO A 37 3.76 -4.06 -3.98
C PRO A 37 2.26 -3.73 -4.02
N ARG A 38 1.65 -3.49 -2.87
CA ARG A 38 0.24 -3.07 -2.80
C ARG A 38 0.13 -1.55 -3.00
N PHE A 39 -0.58 -1.14 -4.02
CA PHE A 39 -0.96 0.26 -4.20
C PHE A 39 -2.20 0.53 -3.34
N ILE A 40 -2.04 1.28 -2.25
CA ILE A 40 -3.12 1.58 -1.31
C ILE A 40 -3.95 2.75 -1.85
N THR A 41 -5.27 2.58 -1.95
CA THR A 41 -6.20 3.58 -2.47
C THR A 41 -6.98 4.30 -1.37
N SER A 42 -7.20 3.64 -0.24
CA SER A 42 -7.85 4.27 0.93
C SER A 42 -7.41 3.60 2.24
N ALA A 43 -7.55 4.35 3.32
CA ALA A 43 -7.25 3.90 4.68
C ALA A 43 -8.22 4.53 5.68
N ASN A 44 -8.73 3.75 6.63
CA ASN A 44 -9.60 4.25 7.71
C ASN A 44 -9.49 3.35 8.95
N GLY A 45 -9.29 3.96 10.12
CA GLY A 45 -9.00 3.24 11.35
C GLY A 45 -7.76 2.36 11.17
N TYR A 46 -7.89 1.06 11.39
CA TYR A 46 -6.83 0.07 11.19
C TYR A 46 -6.92 -0.68 9.85
N TRP A 47 -7.77 -0.24 8.92
CA TRP A 47 -7.95 -0.87 7.62
C TRP A 47 -7.23 -0.13 6.50
N LEU A 48 -6.53 -0.87 5.65
CA LEU A 48 -6.11 -0.43 4.31
C LEU A 48 -6.95 -1.13 3.24
N THR A 49 -7.21 -0.41 2.15
CA THR A 49 -7.76 -0.98 0.91
C THR A 49 -6.79 -0.74 -0.24
N ASP A 50 -6.42 -1.79 -0.98
CA ASP A 50 -5.56 -1.66 -2.16
C ASP A 50 -6.34 -1.32 -3.45
N ALA A 51 -5.62 -1.19 -4.57
CA ALA A 51 -6.17 -0.90 -5.89
C ALA A 51 -7.03 -2.05 -6.47
N ASP A 52 -6.90 -3.26 -5.92
CA ASP A 52 -7.67 -4.43 -6.30
C ASP A 52 -8.91 -4.63 -5.40
N GLY A 53 -9.12 -3.74 -4.41
CA GLY A 53 -10.24 -3.78 -3.47
C GLY A 53 -10.02 -4.72 -2.28
N ASN A 54 -8.81 -5.25 -2.11
CA ASN A 54 -8.48 -6.11 -0.98
C ASN A 54 -8.35 -5.28 0.30
N ARG A 55 -8.85 -5.83 1.42
CA ARG A 55 -8.75 -5.19 2.74
C ARG A 55 -7.72 -5.88 3.63
N TYR A 56 -6.92 -5.07 4.30
CA TYR A 56 -5.86 -5.51 5.19
C TYR A 56 -5.97 -4.85 6.55
N VAL A 57 -5.76 -5.61 7.63
CA VAL A 57 -5.44 -5.03 8.93
C VAL A 57 -4.04 -4.43 8.82
N ASP A 58 -3.92 -3.13 9.07
CA ASP A 58 -2.66 -2.41 8.95
C ASP A 58 -1.82 -2.57 10.22
N LEU A 59 -0.68 -3.24 10.07
CA LEU A 59 0.35 -3.34 11.10
C LEU A 59 1.60 -2.52 10.75
N VAL A 60 1.62 -1.88 9.58
CA VAL A 60 2.68 -0.95 9.17
C VAL A 60 2.41 0.44 9.74
N CYS A 61 1.14 0.86 9.80
CA CYS A 61 0.69 2.11 10.42
C CYS A 61 1.45 3.34 9.88
N SER A 62 1.71 3.36 8.58
CA SER A 62 2.56 4.36 7.91
C SER A 62 3.96 4.51 8.52
N TRP A 63 4.53 3.44 9.07
CA TRP A 63 5.80 3.42 9.81
C TRP A 63 5.76 4.14 11.15
N GLY A 64 4.58 4.25 11.78
CA GLY A 64 4.40 4.79 13.13
C GLY A 64 3.37 5.92 13.30
N PRO A 65 3.22 6.89 12.39
CA PRO A 65 2.37 8.08 12.61
C PRO A 65 0.89 7.78 12.90
N MET A 66 0.37 6.64 12.44
CA MET A 66 -1.05 6.31 12.51
C MET A 66 -1.43 5.64 13.84
N ILE A 67 -0.92 6.15 14.97
CA ILE A 67 -1.19 5.59 16.31
C ILE A 67 -2.68 5.67 16.70
N LEU A 68 -3.39 6.70 16.22
CA LEU A 68 -4.84 6.87 16.39
C LEU A 68 -5.65 6.22 15.24
N GLY A 69 -4.98 5.51 14.33
CA GLY A 69 -5.57 5.01 13.09
C GLY A 69 -5.63 6.05 11.97
N HIS A 70 -5.86 5.56 10.75
CA HIS A 70 -6.00 6.37 9.55
C HIS A 70 -7.31 7.16 9.55
N ALA A 71 -7.28 8.40 9.06
CA ALA A 71 -8.44 9.27 8.92
C ALA A 71 -9.28 9.41 10.20
N HIS A 72 -8.61 9.55 11.35
CA HIS A 72 -9.28 9.78 12.63
C HIS A 72 -10.10 11.09 12.58
N PRO A 73 -11.38 11.11 12.99
CA PRO A 73 -12.28 12.26 12.80
C PRO A 73 -11.80 13.58 13.40
N GLU A 74 -11.04 13.53 14.50
CA GLU A 74 -10.49 14.74 15.13
C GLU A 74 -9.19 15.27 14.48
N ILE A 75 -8.62 14.51 13.54
CA ILE A 75 -7.37 14.88 12.83
C ILE A 75 -7.65 15.39 11.42
N VAL A 76 -8.75 14.95 10.78
CA VAL A 76 -9.13 15.29 9.40
C VAL A 76 -9.92 16.58 9.26
#